data_AF-A0A1H1DGI0-F1
#
_entry.id   AF-A0A1H1DGI0-F1
#
_cell.length_a   1.000
_cell.length_b   1.000
_cell.length_c   1.000
_cell.angle_alpha   90.00
_cell.angle_beta   90.00
_cell.angle_gamma   90.00
#
_symmetry.space_group_name_H-M   'P 1'
#
loop_
_entity.id
_entity.type
_entity.pdbx_description
1 polymer ?
#
loop_
_entity_poly.entity_id
_entity_poly.type
_entity_poly.pdbx_seq_one_letter_code
_entity_poly.pdbx_strand_id
1 'polypeptide(L)'
;MINGFKVITLCGSTRFKNEFLEAQKRLTLEGNVVITVGLFGHSGDDVVWTEGVKDMLDRQHLAKIDLADEIFVINVGGYIGDSTRREIAYAEYKGKSITYLESCRKPSLYDNYAALSELHDVGRISDEDFEKAGRDFDEKRKAAIAEYNACQGPWPYQWKNIDAVVCGVLQQHGIVSIDYHDIKDLYDADCVYEARIKGKGANDEEQIQSIIDTIRSEYQAQLHSSKKVVVTLCGSSDPSDLLEKLADCMDGLNAVWQTRKLPTEAPEIVLSIVYVL
;
A
#
# COMPACT_ATOMS: atom_id res chain seq x y z
N MET A 1 12.02 6.77 -25.48
CA MET A 1 13.39 7.22 -25.78
C MET A 1 13.34 8.19 -26.95
N ILE A 2 14.20 9.21 -26.96
CA ILE A 2 14.35 10.17 -28.06
C ILE A 2 15.81 10.14 -28.51
N ASN A 3 16.06 9.98 -29.81
CA ASN A 3 17.40 9.89 -30.41
C ASN A 3 18.33 8.83 -29.75
N GLY A 4 17.75 7.74 -29.26
CA GLY A 4 18.49 6.67 -28.56
C GLY A 4 18.71 6.91 -27.05
N PHE A 5 18.37 8.10 -26.53
CA PHE A 5 18.47 8.43 -25.11
C PHE A 5 17.14 8.22 -24.39
N LYS A 6 17.19 7.73 -23.16
CA LYS A 6 16.03 7.64 -22.26
C LYS A 6 15.72 9.01 -21.68
N VAL A 7 14.44 9.39 -21.65
CA VAL A 7 13.97 10.65 -21.07
C VAL A 7 13.53 10.41 -19.64
N ILE A 8 14.11 11.13 -18.68
CA ILE A 8 13.84 10.97 -17.25
C ILE A 8 13.39 12.31 -16.65
N THR A 9 12.21 12.35 -16.05
CA THR A 9 11.72 13.51 -15.30
C THR A 9 12.08 13.37 -13.82
N LEU A 10 12.64 14.41 -13.20
CA LEU A 10 12.93 14.42 -11.77
C LEU A 10 11.70 14.91 -10.98
N CYS A 11 11.14 14.04 -10.14
CA CYS A 11 10.03 14.33 -9.25
C CYS A 11 10.53 14.40 -7.80
N GLY A 12 9.94 15.21 -6.94
CA GLY A 12 10.41 15.34 -5.54
C GLY A 12 10.23 16.72 -4.92
N SER A 13 10.51 16.83 -3.63
CA SER A 13 10.36 18.08 -2.90
C SER A 13 11.45 19.09 -3.28
N THR A 14 11.04 20.28 -3.73
CA THR A 14 11.96 21.36 -4.11
C THR A 14 12.76 21.98 -2.96
N ARG A 15 12.71 21.40 -1.76
CA ARG A 15 13.65 21.66 -0.66
C ARG A 15 15.00 20.96 -0.85
N PHE A 16 15.04 19.86 -1.61
CA PHE A 16 16.22 19.03 -1.86
C PHE A 16 16.99 19.49 -3.10
N LYS A 17 17.27 20.79 -3.17
CA LYS A 17 17.83 21.46 -4.36
C LYS A 17 19.18 20.87 -4.79
N ASN A 18 20.02 20.46 -3.84
CA ASN A 18 21.34 19.89 -4.13
C ASN A 18 21.21 18.49 -4.74
N GLU A 19 20.27 17.70 -4.24
CA GLU A 19 20.03 16.32 -4.65
C GLU A 19 19.40 16.26 -6.04
N PHE A 20 18.52 17.21 -6.38
CA PHE A 20 18.08 17.43 -7.76
C PHE A 20 19.24 17.72 -8.73
N LEU A 21 20.19 18.58 -8.33
CA LEU A 21 21.34 18.96 -9.17
C LEU A 21 22.33 17.79 -9.35
N GLU A 22 22.66 17.06 -8.29
CA GLU A 22 23.55 15.89 -8.37
C GLU A 22 22.87 14.72 -9.11
N ALA A 23 21.57 14.46 -8.91
CA ALA A 23 20.85 13.46 -9.67
C ALA A 23 20.79 13.82 -11.17
N GLN A 24 20.52 15.09 -11.51
CA GLN A 24 20.53 15.56 -12.89
C GLN A 24 21.90 15.36 -13.54
N LYS A 25 22.98 15.77 -12.86
CA LYS A 25 24.35 15.63 -13.33
C LYS A 25 24.72 14.16 -13.55
N ARG A 26 24.43 13.29 -12.57
CA ARG A 26 24.69 11.84 -12.64
C ARG A 26 23.93 11.19 -13.81
N LEU A 27 22.60 11.35 -13.85
CA LEU A 27 21.75 10.74 -14.89
C LEU A 27 22.09 11.26 -16.30
N THR A 28 22.50 12.53 -16.44
CA THR A 28 22.99 13.08 -17.72
C THR A 28 24.29 12.40 -18.16
N LEU A 29 25.25 12.20 -17.24
CA LEU A 29 26.51 11.51 -17.52
C LEU A 29 26.32 10.00 -17.81
N GLU A 30 25.25 9.40 -17.28
CA GLU A 30 24.81 8.03 -17.61
C GLU A 30 24.13 7.93 -18.99
N GLY A 31 23.99 9.03 -19.74
CA GLY A 31 23.42 9.03 -21.09
C GLY A 31 21.89 9.18 -21.13
N ASN A 32 21.30 9.93 -20.20
CA ASN A 32 19.86 10.21 -20.18
C ASN A 32 19.57 11.69 -20.49
N VAL A 33 18.40 11.95 -21.10
CA VAL A 33 17.84 13.30 -21.22
C VAL A 33 17.06 13.60 -19.95
N VAL A 34 17.57 14.48 -19.10
CA VAL A 34 16.95 14.79 -17.80
C VAL A 34 16.09 16.04 -17.87
N ILE A 35 14.82 15.93 -17.45
CA ILE A 35 13.88 17.04 -17.30
C ILE A 35 13.69 17.33 -15.81
N THR A 36 14.21 18.47 -15.35
CA THR A 36 14.20 18.86 -13.93
C THR A 36 13.07 19.86 -13.61
N VAL A 37 12.92 20.23 -12.34
CA VAL A 37 12.05 21.33 -11.88
C VAL A 37 12.56 22.68 -12.41
N GLY A 38 11.64 23.59 -12.76
CA GLY A 38 12.03 24.90 -13.29
C GLY A 38 12.34 25.94 -12.21
N LEU A 39 11.78 25.76 -11.01
CA LEU A 39 11.87 26.69 -9.88
C LEU A 39 11.89 25.89 -8.57
N PHE A 40 12.67 26.34 -7.59
CA PHE A 40 12.79 25.76 -6.26
C PHE A 40 12.10 26.65 -5.21
N GLY A 41 10.77 26.62 -5.16
CA GLY A 41 9.97 27.46 -4.25
C GLY A 41 10.25 27.26 -2.75
N HIS A 42 10.81 26.11 -2.34
CA HIS A 42 11.28 25.86 -0.98
C HIS A 42 12.78 26.15 -0.78
N SER A 43 13.46 26.76 -1.77
CA SER A 43 14.89 27.06 -1.73
C SER A 43 15.24 28.33 -2.55
N GLY A 44 14.41 29.37 -2.39
CA GLY A 44 14.69 30.75 -2.80
C GLY A 44 13.87 31.31 -3.97
N ASP A 45 13.10 30.48 -4.68
CA ASP A 45 12.29 30.97 -5.81
C ASP A 45 10.87 31.37 -5.37
N ASP A 46 10.77 32.44 -4.56
CA ASP A 46 9.52 32.87 -3.90
C ASP A 46 8.36 33.19 -4.87
N VAL A 47 8.66 33.46 -6.15
CA VAL A 47 7.68 33.66 -7.21
C VAL A 47 6.70 32.48 -7.36
N VAL A 48 7.11 31.27 -6.95
CA VAL A 48 6.25 30.07 -6.92
C VAL A 48 4.97 30.29 -6.10
N TRP A 49 5.04 31.12 -5.05
CA TRP A 49 3.94 31.38 -4.12
C TRP A 49 3.01 32.52 -4.56
N THR A 50 3.26 33.13 -5.71
CA THR A 50 2.33 34.09 -6.32
C THR A 50 1.09 33.37 -6.89
N GLU A 51 -0.04 34.09 -6.94
CA GLU A 51 -1.34 33.52 -7.30
C GLU A 51 -1.31 32.80 -8.66
N GLY A 52 -1.79 31.55 -8.68
CA GLY A 52 -1.82 30.71 -9.89
C GLY A 52 -0.48 30.14 -10.36
N VAL A 53 0.67 30.63 -9.90
CA VAL A 53 1.98 30.16 -10.38
C VAL A 53 2.27 28.73 -9.93
N LYS A 54 2.07 28.39 -8.65
CA LYS A 54 2.20 27.01 -8.19
C LYS A 54 1.30 26.04 -8.99
N ASP A 55 0.04 26.41 -9.21
CA ASP A 55 -0.90 25.56 -9.99
C ASP A 55 -0.38 25.31 -11.42
N MET A 56 0.11 26.36 -12.09
CA MET A 56 0.71 26.23 -13.41
C MET A 56 1.94 25.31 -13.39
N LEU A 57 2.78 25.39 -12.36
CA LEU A 57 3.97 24.56 -12.23
C LEU A 57 3.61 23.09 -11.98
N ASP A 58 2.60 22.82 -11.15
CA ASP A 58 2.09 21.47 -10.90
C ASP A 58 1.55 20.86 -12.21
N ARG A 59 0.79 21.62 -13.01
CA ARG A 59 0.35 21.22 -14.37
C ARG A 59 1.52 20.96 -15.32
N GLN A 60 2.51 21.85 -15.34
CA GLN A 60 3.72 21.65 -16.14
C GLN A 60 4.47 20.38 -15.73
N HIS A 61 4.44 19.99 -14.45
CA HIS A 61 5.11 18.78 -13.99
C HIS A 61 4.45 17.51 -14.55
N LEU A 62 3.12 17.42 -14.58
CA LEU A 62 2.42 16.30 -15.21
C LEU A 62 2.75 16.20 -16.71
N ALA A 63 2.82 17.34 -17.42
CA ALA A 63 3.24 17.36 -18.82
C ALA A 63 4.70 16.90 -19.04
N LYS A 64 5.60 17.12 -18.07
CA LYS A 64 6.97 16.56 -18.09
C LYS A 64 6.97 15.05 -17.89
N ILE A 65 6.05 14.51 -17.09
CA ILE A 65 5.88 13.06 -16.91
C ILE A 65 5.36 12.42 -18.20
N ASP A 66 4.40 13.07 -18.89
CA ASP A 66 3.91 12.61 -20.19
C ASP A 66 5.01 12.46 -21.25
N LEU A 67 5.94 13.40 -21.29
CA LEU A 67 7.10 13.40 -22.20
C LEU A 67 8.20 12.39 -21.82
N ALA A 68 8.22 11.88 -20.59
CA ALA A 68 9.28 11.02 -20.09
C ALA A 68 9.06 9.54 -20.41
N ASP A 69 10.14 8.75 -20.39
CA ASP A 69 10.10 7.29 -20.32
C ASP A 69 10.00 6.81 -18.86
N GLU A 70 10.57 7.58 -17.94
CA GLU A 70 10.70 7.27 -16.51
C GLU A 70 10.60 8.53 -15.65
N ILE A 71 10.13 8.40 -14.41
CA ILE A 71 10.40 9.38 -13.36
C ILE A 71 11.48 8.87 -12.40
N PHE A 72 12.37 9.76 -11.97
CA PHE A 72 13.34 9.51 -10.91
C PHE A 72 12.98 10.38 -9.71
N VAL A 73 12.65 9.75 -8.59
CA VAL A 73 12.09 10.40 -7.40
C VAL A 73 13.20 10.77 -6.41
N ILE A 74 13.29 12.06 -6.07
CA ILE A 74 14.20 12.61 -5.06
C ILE A 74 13.52 12.52 -3.68
N ASN A 75 13.66 11.37 -3.03
CA ASN A 75 13.03 10.98 -1.76
C ASN A 75 14.03 10.94 -0.59
N VAL A 76 14.73 12.06 -0.34
CA VAL A 76 15.77 12.13 0.70
C VAL A 76 15.23 11.76 2.08
N GLY A 77 15.87 10.80 2.76
CA GLY A 77 15.41 10.25 4.04
C GLY A 77 14.02 9.57 3.95
N GLY A 78 13.65 9.05 2.77
CA GLY A 78 12.33 8.50 2.48
C GLY A 78 11.21 9.55 2.32
N TYR A 79 11.49 10.86 2.32
CA TYR A 79 10.44 11.88 2.27
C TYR A 79 9.72 11.94 0.91
N ILE A 80 8.41 11.70 0.92
CA ILE A 80 7.49 11.95 -0.19
C ILE A 80 6.45 12.98 0.26
N GLY A 81 6.35 14.11 -0.45
CA GLY A 81 5.30 15.12 -0.22
C GLY A 81 4.12 14.94 -1.18
N ASP A 82 2.98 15.60 -0.91
CA ASP A 82 1.72 15.38 -1.64
C ASP A 82 1.81 15.59 -3.16
N SER A 83 2.56 16.59 -3.61
CA SER A 83 2.80 16.79 -5.05
C SER A 83 3.50 15.58 -5.65
N THR A 84 4.57 15.11 -4.99
CA THR A 84 5.36 13.96 -5.42
C THR A 84 4.59 12.65 -5.34
N ARG A 85 3.69 12.46 -4.36
CA ARG A 85 2.77 11.32 -4.33
C ARG A 85 1.85 11.31 -5.56
N ARG A 86 1.25 12.46 -5.90
CA ARG A 86 0.41 12.59 -7.10
C ARG A 86 1.20 12.45 -8.40
N GLU A 87 2.43 12.96 -8.46
CA GLU A 87 3.37 12.77 -9.57
C GLU A 87 3.69 11.27 -9.78
N ILE A 88 3.95 10.52 -8.71
CA ILE A 88 4.20 9.07 -8.73
C ILE A 88 2.96 8.31 -9.22
N ALA A 89 1.79 8.57 -8.65
CA ALA A 89 0.55 7.90 -9.04
C ALA A 89 0.18 8.19 -10.50
N TYR A 90 0.36 9.43 -10.96
CA TYR A 90 0.18 9.81 -12.36
C TYR A 90 1.16 9.09 -13.29
N ALA A 91 2.44 9.02 -12.92
CA ALA A 91 3.45 8.28 -13.67
C ALA A 91 3.10 6.79 -13.80
N GLU A 92 2.65 6.15 -12.71
CA GLU A 92 2.21 4.75 -12.74
C GLU A 92 0.98 4.57 -13.65
N TYR A 93 -0.04 5.42 -13.52
CA TYR A 93 -1.22 5.42 -14.39
C TYR A 93 -0.87 5.58 -15.88
N LYS A 94 0.10 6.46 -16.20
CA LYS A 94 0.61 6.65 -17.57
C LYS A 94 1.60 5.56 -18.01
N GLY A 95 1.79 4.49 -17.23
CA GLY A 95 2.63 3.35 -17.56
C GLY A 95 4.13 3.68 -17.62
N LYS A 96 4.57 4.72 -16.91
CA LYS A 96 5.98 5.15 -16.86
C LYS A 96 6.75 4.28 -15.86
N SER A 97 8.03 4.07 -16.14
CA SER A 97 8.92 3.49 -15.13
C SER A 97 9.11 4.47 -13.96
N ILE A 98 9.33 3.94 -12.76
CA ILE A 98 9.53 4.73 -11.54
C ILE A 98 10.77 4.20 -10.82
N THR A 99 11.75 5.08 -10.62
CA THR A 99 12.96 4.82 -9.84
C THR A 99 13.10 5.86 -8.72
N TYR A 100 13.84 5.54 -7.67
CA TYR A 100 13.96 6.35 -6.46
C TYR A 100 15.43 6.58 -6.11
N LEU A 101 15.75 7.73 -5.49
CA LEU A 101 17.09 8.05 -4.98
C LEU A 101 17.48 7.13 -3.83
N GLU A 102 16.55 6.91 -2.91
CA GLU A 102 16.67 6.01 -1.77
C GLU A 102 15.60 4.90 -1.87
N SER A 103 15.87 3.72 -1.31
CA SER A 103 14.85 2.68 -1.20
C SER A 103 13.72 3.18 -0.29
N CYS A 104 12.50 3.23 -0.79
CA CYS A 104 11.32 3.53 0.01
C CYS A 104 10.17 2.56 -0.29
N ARG A 105 9.19 2.56 0.62
CA ARG A 105 7.90 1.90 0.42
C ARG A 105 7.26 2.37 -0.89
N LYS A 106 6.69 1.46 -1.66
CA LYS A 106 5.80 1.82 -2.78
C LYS A 106 4.44 2.27 -2.25
N PRO A 107 3.75 3.21 -2.91
CA PRO A 107 2.34 3.50 -2.60
C PRO A 107 1.51 2.21 -2.68
N SER A 108 0.50 2.08 -1.82
CA SER A 108 -0.49 1.02 -2.01
C SER A 108 -1.37 1.28 -3.23
N LEU A 109 -2.08 0.24 -3.67
CA LEU A 109 -3.10 0.37 -4.70
C LEU A 109 -4.15 1.46 -4.36
N TYR A 110 -4.50 1.60 -3.08
CA TYR A 110 -5.44 2.60 -2.59
C TYR A 110 -4.82 4.00 -2.49
N ASP A 111 -3.56 4.14 -2.06
CA ASP A 111 -2.84 5.42 -2.02
C ASP A 111 -2.72 6.04 -3.42
N ASN A 112 -2.43 5.19 -4.42
CA ASN A 112 -2.37 5.58 -5.82
C ASN A 112 -3.74 6.01 -6.35
N TYR A 113 -4.81 5.24 -6.09
CA TYR A 113 -6.15 5.60 -6.56
C TYR A 113 -6.66 6.90 -5.92
N ALA A 114 -6.43 7.11 -4.62
CA ALA A 114 -6.73 8.36 -3.94
C ALA A 114 -5.96 9.55 -4.53
N ALA A 115 -4.67 9.38 -4.84
CA ALA A 115 -3.85 10.40 -5.49
C ALA A 115 -4.37 10.78 -6.90
N LEU A 116 -4.88 9.80 -7.65
CA LEU A 116 -5.51 10.03 -8.96
C LEU A 116 -6.88 10.72 -8.81
N SER A 117 -7.65 10.39 -7.75
CA SER A 117 -8.90 11.09 -7.42
C SER A 117 -8.65 12.57 -7.13
N GLU A 118 -7.65 12.91 -6.30
CA GLU A 118 -7.27 14.31 -6.05
C GLU A 118 -6.89 15.07 -7.33
N LEU A 119 -6.24 14.39 -8.28
CA LEU A 119 -5.90 14.98 -9.58
C LEU A 119 -7.13 15.13 -10.48
N HIS A 120 -8.10 14.22 -10.40
CA HIS A 120 -9.39 14.34 -11.09
C HIS A 120 -10.23 15.49 -10.51
N ASP A 121 -10.37 15.57 -9.19
CA ASP A 121 -11.11 16.61 -8.45
C ASP A 121 -10.66 18.04 -8.81
N VAL A 122 -9.35 18.24 -9.06
CA VAL A 122 -8.78 19.54 -9.47
C VAL A 122 -8.60 19.70 -10.99
N GLY A 123 -9.21 18.82 -11.79
CA GLY A 123 -9.24 18.90 -13.25
C GLY A 123 -7.87 18.73 -13.91
N ARG A 124 -7.02 17.85 -13.37
CA ARG A 124 -5.69 17.48 -13.91
C ARG A 124 -5.73 16.16 -14.68
N ILE A 125 -6.75 15.35 -14.45
CA ILE A 125 -7.08 14.11 -15.17
C ILE A 125 -8.49 14.27 -15.74
N SER A 126 -8.74 13.75 -16.95
CA SER A 126 -10.08 13.78 -17.56
C SER A 126 -11.00 12.73 -16.96
N ASP A 127 -12.31 12.88 -17.11
CA ASP A 127 -13.29 11.85 -16.68
C ASP A 127 -12.98 10.48 -17.32
N GLU A 128 -12.65 10.45 -18.62
CA GLU A 128 -12.30 9.23 -19.37
C GLU A 128 -11.01 8.58 -18.83
N ASP A 129 -9.99 9.38 -18.54
CA ASP A 129 -8.73 8.90 -17.94
C ASP A 129 -8.97 8.37 -16.51
N PHE A 130 -9.80 9.04 -15.72
CA PHE A 130 -10.09 8.63 -14.34
C PHE A 130 -10.95 7.35 -14.29
N GLU A 131 -11.96 7.22 -15.16
CA GLU A 131 -12.68 5.95 -15.33
C GLU A 131 -11.73 4.81 -15.73
N LYS A 132 -10.74 5.09 -16.61
CA LYS A 132 -9.73 4.11 -17.00
C LYS A 132 -8.82 3.74 -15.83
N ALA A 133 -8.43 4.69 -14.99
CA ALA A 133 -7.72 4.42 -13.75
C ALA A 133 -8.54 3.56 -12.78
N GLY A 134 -9.85 3.80 -12.66
CA GLY A 134 -10.76 2.95 -11.88
C GLY A 134 -10.84 1.51 -12.38
N ARG A 135 -10.81 1.30 -13.70
CA ARG A 135 -10.75 -0.04 -14.30
C ARG A 135 -9.41 -0.75 -14.01
N ASP A 136 -8.28 -0.06 -14.14
CA ASP A 136 -6.96 -0.59 -13.76
C ASP A 136 -6.88 -0.94 -12.27
N PHE A 137 -7.41 -0.07 -11.40
CA PHE A 137 -7.53 -0.32 -9.96
C PHE A 137 -8.36 -1.59 -9.66
N ASP A 138 -9.50 -1.76 -10.32
CA ASP A 138 -10.35 -2.96 -10.20
C ASP A 138 -9.64 -4.24 -10.66
N GLU A 139 -8.85 -4.18 -11.73
CA GLU A 139 -8.06 -5.32 -12.24
C GLU A 139 -6.91 -5.67 -11.30
N LYS A 140 -6.14 -4.68 -10.83
CA LYS A 140 -5.08 -4.86 -9.82
C LYS A 140 -5.64 -5.42 -8.51
N ARG A 141 -6.80 -4.94 -8.04
CA ARG A 141 -7.47 -5.49 -6.84
C ARG A 141 -7.86 -6.96 -7.02
N LYS A 142 -8.42 -7.33 -8.18
CA LYS A 142 -8.75 -8.73 -8.51
C LYS A 142 -7.51 -9.61 -8.57
N ALA A 143 -6.40 -9.12 -9.12
CA ALA A 143 -5.13 -9.85 -9.16
C ALA A 143 -4.54 -10.07 -7.75
N ALA A 144 -4.53 -9.03 -6.91
CA ALA A 144 -4.10 -9.12 -5.51
C ALA A 144 -4.95 -10.12 -4.70
N ILE A 145 -6.27 -10.11 -4.90
CA ILE A 145 -7.19 -11.12 -4.34
C ILE A 145 -6.87 -12.54 -4.83
N ALA A 146 -6.56 -12.71 -6.12
CA ALA A 146 -6.21 -14.02 -6.67
C ALA A 146 -4.89 -14.55 -6.10
N GLU A 147 -3.87 -13.69 -5.95
CA GLU A 147 -2.61 -14.01 -5.27
C GLU A 147 -2.86 -14.43 -3.82
N TYR A 148 -3.68 -13.68 -3.08
CA TYR A 148 -3.99 -13.99 -1.69
C TYR A 148 -4.65 -15.36 -1.48
N ASN A 149 -5.61 -15.68 -2.34
CA ASN A 149 -6.32 -16.96 -2.33
C ASN A 149 -5.45 -18.14 -2.83
N ALA A 150 -4.42 -17.87 -3.65
CA ALA A 150 -3.49 -18.90 -4.10
C ALA A 150 -2.50 -19.35 -3.00
N CYS A 151 -2.29 -18.58 -1.93
CA CYS A 151 -1.37 -18.93 -0.86
C CYS A 151 -1.78 -20.20 -0.09
N GLN A 152 -0.83 -21.12 0.06
CA GLN A 152 -0.98 -22.43 0.73
C GLN A 152 -0.03 -22.62 1.94
N GLY A 153 0.66 -21.57 2.40
CA GLY A 153 1.73 -21.66 3.40
C GLY A 153 3.12 -21.96 2.81
N PRO A 154 4.11 -22.38 3.62
CA PRO A 154 4.03 -22.72 5.04
C PRO A 154 3.72 -21.53 5.94
N TRP A 155 3.35 -21.80 7.19
CA TRP A 155 2.98 -20.79 8.20
C TRP A 155 4.13 -20.56 9.21
N PRO A 156 4.32 -19.33 9.71
CA PRO A 156 3.70 -18.10 9.22
C PRO A 156 4.23 -17.71 7.83
N TYR A 157 3.33 -17.31 6.93
CA TYR A 157 3.66 -16.93 5.57
C TYR A 157 4.09 -15.46 5.54
N GLN A 158 5.27 -15.18 4.98
CA GLN A 158 5.78 -13.81 4.83
C GLN A 158 5.33 -13.24 3.48
N TRP A 159 4.43 -12.26 3.52
CA TRP A 159 3.92 -11.58 2.35
C TRP A 159 4.90 -10.53 1.83
N LYS A 160 5.12 -10.56 0.51
CA LYS A 160 5.90 -9.53 -0.23
C LYS A 160 5.01 -8.51 -0.93
N ASN A 161 3.77 -8.88 -1.22
CA ASN A 161 2.75 -8.01 -1.78
C ASN A 161 1.74 -7.66 -0.68
N ILE A 162 1.80 -6.43 -0.15
CA ILE A 162 0.90 -6.01 0.94
C ILE A 162 -0.52 -5.78 0.42
N ASP A 163 -0.69 -5.34 -0.84
CA ASP A 163 -2.01 -5.21 -1.44
C ASP A 163 -2.72 -6.58 -1.54
N ALA A 164 -1.99 -7.69 -1.71
CA ALA A 164 -2.58 -9.03 -1.64
C ALA A 164 -3.15 -9.32 -0.24
N VAL A 165 -2.41 -9.05 0.83
CA VAL A 165 -2.88 -9.23 2.22
C VAL A 165 -4.12 -8.39 2.48
N VAL A 166 -4.04 -7.08 2.19
CA VAL A 166 -5.13 -6.14 2.48
C VAL A 166 -6.36 -6.49 1.66
N CYS A 167 -6.23 -6.69 0.35
CA CYS A 167 -7.39 -7.04 -0.48
C CYS A 167 -7.97 -8.42 -0.12
N GLY A 168 -7.14 -9.35 0.37
CA GLY A 168 -7.55 -10.64 0.92
C GLY A 168 -8.40 -10.53 2.18
N VAL A 169 -7.93 -9.72 3.14
CA VAL A 169 -8.67 -9.38 4.37
C VAL A 169 -9.98 -8.66 4.05
N LEU A 170 -9.98 -7.72 3.09
CA LEU A 170 -11.21 -7.03 2.64
C LEU A 170 -12.21 -7.96 1.92
N GLN A 171 -11.73 -9.01 1.25
CA GLN A 171 -12.57 -10.03 0.59
C GLN A 171 -13.13 -11.06 1.61
N GLN A 172 -12.38 -11.34 2.67
CA GLN A 172 -12.93 -11.78 3.95
C GLN A 172 -13.83 -10.65 4.50
N HIS A 173 -14.75 -10.94 5.41
CA HIS A 173 -15.94 -10.09 5.67
C HIS A 173 -16.85 -9.97 4.42
N GLY A 174 -16.47 -9.15 3.44
CA GLY A 174 -17.25 -8.84 2.23
C GLY A 174 -17.33 -7.33 1.96
N ILE A 175 -16.22 -6.61 2.17
CA ILE A 175 -16.13 -5.15 2.06
C ILE A 175 -15.23 -4.74 0.89
N VAL A 176 -15.44 -3.54 0.34
CA VAL A 176 -14.64 -3.01 -0.78
C VAL A 176 -13.49 -2.10 -0.33
N SER A 177 -13.59 -1.58 0.89
CA SER A 177 -12.62 -0.71 1.55
C SER A 177 -12.79 -0.81 3.08
N ILE A 178 -11.71 -0.60 3.81
CA ILE A 178 -11.69 -0.29 5.25
C ILE A 178 -11.12 1.12 5.41
N ASP A 179 -11.26 1.73 6.59
CA ASP A 179 -10.52 2.96 6.89
C ASP A 179 -9.01 2.65 6.82
N TYR A 180 -8.26 3.45 6.06
CA TYR A 180 -6.81 3.31 5.96
C TYR A 180 -6.13 3.31 7.33
N HIS A 181 -6.67 4.03 8.31
CA HIS A 181 -6.13 4.08 9.67
C HIS A 181 -6.11 2.71 10.38
N ASP A 182 -7.07 1.82 10.10
CA ASP A 182 -7.15 0.51 10.75
C ASP A 182 -6.03 -0.45 10.32
N ILE A 183 -5.53 -0.27 9.09
CA ILE A 183 -4.56 -1.15 8.43
C ILE A 183 -3.26 -0.44 8.00
N LYS A 184 -3.11 0.85 8.31
CA LYS A 184 -1.94 1.67 7.96
C LYS A 184 -0.63 1.00 8.41
N ASP A 185 -0.61 0.38 9.58
CA ASP A 185 0.58 -0.30 10.11
C ASP A 185 0.96 -1.56 9.29
N LEU A 186 0.01 -2.23 8.63
CA LEU A 186 0.31 -3.30 7.68
C LEU A 186 0.97 -2.74 6.42
N TYR A 187 0.45 -1.60 5.95
CA TYR A 187 0.95 -0.91 4.78
C TYR A 187 2.34 -0.28 5.00
N ASP A 188 2.62 0.23 6.20
CA ASP A 188 3.91 0.85 6.55
C ASP A 188 5.00 -0.15 6.97
N ALA A 189 4.71 -1.45 7.04
CA ALA A 189 5.67 -2.47 7.42
C ALA A 189 6.53 -2.97 6.25
N ASP A 190 7.84 -3.17 6.49
CA ASP A 190 8.77 -3.77 5.53
C ASP A 190 8.38 -5.22 5.15
N CYS A 191 7.68 -5.92 6.05
CA CYS A 191 7.09 -7.22 5.78
C CYS A 191 5.89 -7.48 6.68
N VAL A 192 4.89 -8.16 6.13
CA VAL A 192 3.68 -8.60 6.85
C VAL A 192 3.69 -10.12 6.92
N TYR A 193 3.38 -10.67 8.08
CA TYR A 193 3.24 -12.10 8.31
C TYR A 193 1.77 -12.46 8.45
N GLU A 194 1.39 -13.64 7.96
CA GLU A 194 0.08 -14.23 8.21
C GLU A 194 0.24 -15.64 8.74
N ALA A 195 -0.53 -16.02 9.76
CA ALA A 195 -0.71 -17.40 10.19
C ALA A 195 -2.19 -17.79 10.04
N ARG A 196 -2.49 -18.84 9.27
CA ARG A 196 -3.85 -19.40 9.16
C ARG A 196 -3.95 -20.69 9.98
N ILE A 197 -4.68 -20.63 11.09
CA ILE A 197 -4.87 -21.74 12.03
C ILE A 197 -6.26 -22.33 11.80
N LYS A 198 -6.32 -23.64 11.51
CA LYS A 198 -7.58 -24.40 11.45
C LYS A 198 -7.91 -24.99 12.81
N GLY A 199 -9.15 -24.81 13.25
CA GLY A 199 -9.70 -25.52 14.41
C GLY A 199 -9.78 -27.03 14.18
N LYS A 200 -9.66 -27.79 15.26
CA LYS A 200 -9.79 -29.26 15.27
C LYS A 200 -10.76 -29.66 16.38
N GLY A 201 -11.81 -30.37 16.03
CA GLY A 201 -12.85 -30.78 16.99
C GLY A 201 -14.14 -31.19 16.30
N ALA A 202 -15.07 -31.77 17.05
CA ALA A 202 -16.40 -32.13 16.59
C ALA A 202 -17.43 -30.98 16.73
N ASN A 203 -17.07 -29.91 17.43
CA ASN A 203 -17.91 -28.74 17.72
C ASN A 203 -17.07 -27.45 17.81
N ASP A 204 -17.73 -26.30 17.83
CA ASP A 204 -17.10 -24.98 17.80
C ASP A 204 -16.18 -24.73 19.02
N GLU A 205 -16.51 -25.28 20.19
CA GLU A 205 -15.72 -25.10 21.42
C GLU A 205 -14.39 -25.87 21.38
N GLU A 206 -14.41 -27.15 20.98
CA GLU A 206 -13.20 -27.94 20.75
C GLU A 206 -12.29 -27.30 19.69
N GLN A 207 -12.88 -26.84 18.59
CA GLN A 207 -12.15 -26.19 17.51
C GLN A 207 -11.44 -24.91 17.98
N ILE A 208 -12.10 -24.08 18.77
CA ILE A 208 -11.52 -22.82 19.27
C ILE A 208 -10.50 -23.07 20.39
N GLN A 209 -10.70 -24.08 21.25
CA GLN A 209 -9.67 -24.47 22.20
C GLN A 209 -8.39 -24.95 21.47
N SER A 210 -8.53 -25.74 20.40
CA SER A 210 -7.40 -26.14 19.57
C SER A 210 -6.70 -24.94 18.90
N ILE A 211 -7.42 -23.87 18.55
CA ILE A 211 -6.81 -22.65 18.00
C ILE A 211 -6.03 -21.90 19.09
N ILE A 212 -6.62 -21.72 20.28
CA ILE A 212 -6.00 -21.09 21.44
C ILE A 212 -4.70 -21.80 21.85
N ASP A 213 -4.71 -23.13 21.89
CA ASP A 213 -3.54 -23.94 22.23
C ASP A 213 -2.42 -23.79 21.19
N THR A 214 -2.76 -23.71 19.90
CA THR A 214 -1.80 -23.41 18.82
C THR A 214 -1.23 -21.98 18.94
N ILE A 215 -2.06 -20.96 19.23
CA ILE A 215 -1.58 -19.58 19.45
C ILE A 215 -0.54 -19.55 20.59
N ARG A 216 -0.88 -20.15 21.74
CA ARG A 216 -0.02 -20.17 22.93
C ARG A 216 1.29 -20.92 22.72
N SER A 217 1.26 -22.03 21.98
CA SER A 217 2.45 -22.88 21.78
C SER A 217 3.35 -22.43 20.64
N GLU A 218 2.80 -21.89 19.54
CA GLU A 218 3.58 -21.58 18.33
C GLU A 218 3.78 -20.08 18.08
N TYR A 219 2.78 -19.23 18.36
CA TYR A 219 2.76 -17.83 17.87
C TYR A 219 2.87 -16.76 18.97
N GLN A 220 2.59 -17.07 20.23
CA GLN A 220 2.46 -16.09 21.33
C GLN A 220 3.67 -15.15 21.45
N ALA A 221 4.90 -15.67 21.40
CA ALA A 221 6.12 -14.86 21.48
C ALA A 221 6.24 -13.84 20.32
N GLN A 222 5.84 -14.23 19.11
CA GLN A 222 5.89 -13.37 17.93
C GLN A 222 4.83 -12.27 18.02
N LEU A 223 3.61 -12.64 18.43
CA LEU A 223 2.48 -11.72 18.58
C LEU A 223 2.74 -10.65 19.66
N HIS A 224 3.29 -11.01 20.82
CA HIS A 224 3.68 -10.01 21.83
C HIS A 224 4.85 -9.11 21.42
N SER A 225 5.66 -9.51 20.42
CA SER A 225 6.68 -8.64 19.81
C SER A 225 6.17 -7.79 18.65
N SER A 226 4.92 -8.00 18.22
CA SER A 226 4.34 -7.33 17.04
C SER A 226 3.87 -5.91 17.36
N LYS A 227 4.11 -4.98 16.42
CA LYS A 227 3.66 -3.57 16.55
C LYS A 227 2.15 -3.43 16.34
N LYS A 228 1.61 -4.25 15.43
CA LYS A 228 0.19 -4.34 15.10
C LYS A 228 -0.17 -5.78 14.78
N VAL A 229 -1.36 -6.19 15.19
CA VAL A 229 -1.99 -7.45 14.82
C VAL A 229 -3.37 -7.14 14.23
N VAL A 230 -3.72 -7.76 13.12
CA VAL A 230 -5.07 -7.77 12.54
C VAL A 230 -5.56 -9.21 12.58
N VAL A 231 -6.63 -9.45 13.33
CA VAL A 231 -7.16 -10.79 13.60
C VAL A 231 -8.45 -10.97 12.83
N THR A 232 -8.43 -11.85 11.83
CA THR A 232 -9.59 -12.15 10.99
C THR A 232 -10.13 -13.54 11.30
N LEU A 233 -11.28 -13.60 11.96
CA LEU A 233 -11.98 -14.86 12.24
C LEU A 233 -13.00 -15.17 11.14
N CYS A 234 -12.85 -16.33 10.50
CA CYS A 234 -13.83 -16.91 9.57
C CYS A 234 -14.41 -18.20 10.17
N GLY A 235 -15.72 -18.24 10.41
CA GLY A 235 -16.35 -19.41 11.03
C GLY A 235 -17.87 -19.49 10.86
N SER A 236 -18.42 -20.60 11.33
CA SER A 236 -19.86 -20.86 11.50
C SER A 236 -20.35 -20.34 12.86
N SER A 237 -21.67 -20.31 13.04
CA SER A 237 -22.38 -19.92 14.27
C SER A 237 -22.21 -18.43 14.65
N ASP A 238 -22.91 -17.98 15.70
CA ASP A 238 -22.70 -16.67 16.31
C ASP A 238 -21.68 -16.84 17.44
N PRO A 239 -20.41 -16.41 17.29
CA PRO A 239 -19.33 -16.87 18.16
C PRO A 239 -19.06 -15.89 19.32
N SER A 240 -20.06 -15.18 19.85
CA SER A 240 -19.87 -14.11 20.86
C SER A 240 -19.02 -14.57 22.05
N ASP A 241 -19.46 -15.65 22.71
CA ASP A 241 -18.88 -16.20 23.93
C ASP A 241 -17.53 -16.91 23.65
N LEU A 242 -17.24 -17.17 22.37
CA LEU A 242 -16.03 -17.83 21.89
C LEU A 242 -14.98 -16.81 21.40
N LEU A 243 -15.43 -15.63 20.95
CA LEU A 243 -14.59 -14.46 20.66
C LEU A 243 -13.98 -13.91 21.95
N GLU A 244 -14.72 -13.90 23.06
CA GLU A 244 -14.17 -13.51 24.37
C GLU A 244 -12.98 -14.41 24.77
N LYS A 245 -13.09 -15.73 24.64
CA LYS A 245 -11.98 -16.68 24.91
C LYS A 245 -10.74 -16.44 24.03
N LEU A 246 -10.94 -16.04 22.76
CA LEU A 246 -9.86 -15.70 21.85
C LEU A 246 -9.24 -14.33 22.19
N ALA A 247 -10.06 -13.35 22.55
CA ALA A 247 -9.62 -12.03 22.98
C ALA A 247 -8.79 -12.11 24.27
N ASP A 248 -9.22 -12.88 25.27
CA ASP A 248 -8.48 -13.15 26.50
C ASP A 248 -7.11 -13.80 26.23
N CYS A 249 -7.02 -14.67 25.22
CA CYS A 249 -5.76 -15.29 24.80
C CYS A 249 -4.80 -14.29 24.12
N MET A 250 -5.33 -13.17 23.63
CA MET A 250 -4.64 -12.14 22.86
C MET A 250 -4.64 -10.78 23.59
N ASP A 251 -4.89 -10.79 24.91
CA ASP A 251 -4.90 -9.59 25.74
C ASP A 251 -3.51 -8.89 25.75
N GLY A 252 -3.55 -7.57 25.87
CA GLY A 252 -2.37 -6.70 25.78
C GLY A 252 -1.76 -6.55 24.38
N LEU A 253 -2.31 -7.18 23.34
CA LEU A 253 -1.89 -6.95 21.96
C LEU A 253 -2.56 -5.72 21.35
N ASN A 254 -1.84 -4.99 20.48
CA ASN A 254 -2.43 -3.96 19.61
C ASN A 254 -3.19 -4.65 18.46
N ALA A 255 -4.33 -5.24 18.79
CA ALA A 255 -5.14 -6.06 17.89
C ALA A 255 -6.33 -5.27 17.31
N VAL A 256 -6.50 -5.34 15.98
CA VAL A 256 -7.75 -4.97 15.30
C VAL A 256 -8.49 -6.27 14.98
N TRP A 257 -9.68 -6.43 15.56
CA TRP A 257 -10.51 -7.62 15.39
C TRP A 257 -11.49 -7.43 14.24
N GLN A 258 -11.52 -8.39 13.33
CA GLN A 258 -12.44 -8.43 12.20
C GLN A 258 -13.11 -9.81 12.17
N THR A 259 -14.44 -9.86 12.09
CA THR A 259 -15.20 -11.11 12.14
C THR A 259 -16.06 -11.30 10.91
N ARG A 260 -16.07 -12.51 10.34
CA ARG A 260 -16.93 -12.88 9.21
C ARG A 260 -17.76 -14.10 9.58
N LYS A 261 -19.08 -13.92 9.66
CA LYS A 261 -20.03 -15.04 9.61
C LYS A 261 -20.02 -15.61 8.19
N LEU A 262 -19.61 -16.87 8.05
CA LEU A 262 -19.73 -17.58 6.79
C LEU A 262 -21.21 -17.91 6.51
N PRO A 263 -21.66 -17.90 5.25
CA PRO A 263 -23.04 -18.23 4.90
C PRO A 263 -23.31 -19.75 5.03
N THR A 264 -23.49 -20.21 6.27
CA THR A 264 -23.95 -21.55 6.71
C THR A 264 -23.09 -22.77 6.36
N GLU A 265 -23.11 -23.78 7.25
CA GLU A 265 -22.55 -25.14 7.10
C GLU A 265 -21.06 -25.28 6.71
N ALA A 266 -20.21 -24.29 6.97
CA ALA A 266 -18.76 -24.51 7.01
C ALA A 266 -18.39 -25.24 8.33
N PRO A 267 -17.93 -26.50 8.30
CA PRO A 267 -17.68 -27.28 9.53
C PRO A 267 -16.37 -26.91 10.23
N GLU A 268 -15.45 -26.24 9.54
CA GLU A 268 -14.13 -25.85 10.05
C GLU A 268 -14.08 -24.34 10.35
N ILE A 269 -13.68 -24.00 11.58
CA ILE A 269 -13.34 -22.63 11.98
C ILE A 269 -11.89 -22.35 11.55
N VAL A 270 -11.66 -21.20 10.92
CA VAL A 270 -10.33 -20.76 10.49
C VAL A 270 -10.04 -19.37 11.03
N LEU A 271 -8.96 -19.25 11.79
CA LEU A 271 -8.43 -17.98 12.26
C LEU A 271 -7.26 -17.58 11.34
N SER A 272 -7.34 -16.40 10.72
CA SER A 272 -6.16 -15.73 10.16
C SER A 272 -5.66 -14.67 11.13
N ILE A 273 -4.37 -14.72 11.45
CA ILE A 273 -3.68 -13.71 12.25
C ILE A 273 -2.64 -13.06 11.35
N VAL A 274 -2.90 -11.80 10.97
CA VAL A 274 -1.98 -10.97 10.19
C VAL A 274 -1.21 -10.07 11.18
N TYR A 275 0.10 -9.97 11.09
CA TYR A 275 0.91 -9.22 12.06
C TYR A 275 2.21 -8.67 11.47
N VAL A 276 2.75 -7.64 12.12
CA VAL A 276 3.99 -6.95 11.73
C VAL A 276 4.93 -6.82 12.92
N LEU A 277 6.21 -7.10 12.67
CA LEU A 277 7.31 -7.07 13.65
C LEU A 277 8.07 -5.74 13.58
#